data_AF-A0A1C6HNU4-F1
#
_entry.id   AF-A0A1C6HNU4-F1
#
_cell.length_a   1.000
_cell.length_b   1.000
_cell.length_c   1.000
_cell.angle_alpha   90.00
_cell.angle_beta   90.00
_cell.angle_gamma   90.00
#
_symmetry.space_group_name_H-M   'P 1'
#
loop_
_entity.id
_entity.type
_entity.pdbx_description
1 polymer ?
#
loop_
_entity_poly.entity_id
_entity_poly.type
_entity_poly.pdbx_seq_one_letter_code
_entity_poly.pdbx_strand_id
1 'polypeptide(L)'
;MSKTKSEVKKIRKKISYSLKHERESKYELSFTKEDASLIARALKIDFAKEKFDLDEFTVGVNIELEHGTKYSECNVTKNDPILTGKIALAHLKEFPDYYTRLKQLEEEAFNYWSEKGLN
;
A
#
# COMPACT_ATOMS: atom_id res chain seq x y z
N MET A 1 9.90 27.94 5.91
CA MET A 1 9.06 26.91 5.25
C MET A 1 9.60 25.53 5.62
N SER A 2 8.87 24.74 6.42
CA SER A 2 9.38 23.44 6.90
C SER A 2 9.78 22.55 5.71
N LYS A 3 11.05 22.12 5.70
CA LYS A 3 11.66 21.28 4.66
C LYS A 3 10.83 20.02 4.33
N THR A 4 9.97 19.56 5.26
CA THR A 4 9.19 18.32 5.15
C THR A 4 8.00 18.38 4.19
N LYS A 5 7.28 19.50 4.06
CA LYS A 5 6.09 19.56 3.16
C LYS A 5 6.47 19.55 1.68
N SER A 6 7.60 20.18 1.35
CA SER A 6 8.14 20.21 -0.02
C SER A 6 8.61 18.82 -0.47
N GLU A 7 9.25 18.07 0.42
CA GLU A 7 9.73 16.71 0.15
C GLU A 7 8.58 15.73 -0.09
N VAL A 8 7.56 15.72 0.77
CA VAL A 8 6.35 14.89 0.58
C VAL A 8 5.69 15.17 -0.77
N LYS A 9 5.60 16.45 -1.19
CA LYS A 9 5.05 16.82 -2.49
C LYS A 9 5.88 16.27 -3.66
N LYS A 10 7.21 16.27 -3.54
CA LYS A 10 8.12 15.70 -4.55
C LYS A 10 7.97 14.17 -4.64
N ILE A 11 7.92 13.50 -3.49
CA ILE A 11 7.72 12.04 -3.41
C ILE A 11 6.39 11.65 -4.05
N ARG A 12 5.29 12.31 -3.64
CA ARG A 12 3.96 12.14 -4.26
C ARG A 12 4.02 12.27 -5.78
N LYS A 13 4.58 13.37 -6.28
CA LYS A 13 4.65 13.63 -7.72
C LYS A 13 5.47 12.56 -8.46
N LYS A 14 6.60 12.13 -7.89
CA LYS A 14 7.46 11.11 -8.48
C LYS A 14 6.71 9.78 -8.61
N ILE A 15 6.16 9.27 -7.50
CA ILE A 15 5.48 7.98 -7.49
C ILE A 15 4.24 8.01 -8.40
N SER A 16 3.41 9.04 -8.31
CA SER A 16 2.23 9.16 -9.18
C SER A 16 2.58 9.27 -10.67
N TYR A 17 3.76 9.83 -11.01
CA TYR A 17 4.24 9.84 -12.39
C TYR A 17 4.62 8.44 -12.85
N SER A 18 5.43 7.72 -12.07
CA SER A 18 5.85 6.34 -12.35
C SER A 18 4.65 5.40 -12.49
N LEU A 19 3.66 5.50 -11.59
CA LEU A 19 2.42 4.72 -11.68
C LEU A 19 1.66 4.96 -13.01
N LYS A 20 1.63 6.21 -13.50
CA LYS A 20 0.85 6.58 -14.69
C LYS A 20 1.57 6.37 -16.02
N HIS A 21 2.90 6.48 -16.06
CA HIS A 21 3.63 6.58 -17.35
C HIS A 21 4.69 5.50 -17.51
N GLU A 22 5.19 4.92 -16.42
CA GLU A 22 6.26 3.91 -16.46
C GLU A 22 5.72 2.51 -16.17
N ARG A 23 4.53 2.42 -15.56
CA ARG A 23 3.89 1.17 -15.14
C ARG A 23 2.49 0.98 -15.74
N GLU A 24 2.15 1.78 -16.75
CA GLU A 24 1.12 1.42 -17.74
C GLU A 24 1.66 0.29 -18.62
N SER A 25 1.68 -0.93 -18.08
CA SER A 25 1.82 -2.14 -18.87
C SER A 25 0.66 -3.07 -18.53
N LYS A 26 0.53 -4.18 -19.25
CA LYS A 26 -0.56 -5.18 -19.18
C LYS A 26 -0.79 -5.83 -17.78
N TYR A 27 -0.10 -5.36 -16.74
CA TYR A 27 -0.09 -5.91 -15.39
C TYR A 27 -0.59 -4.85 -14.38
N GLU A 28 -1.16 -5.33 -13.28
CA GLU A 28 -1.83 -4.49 -12.27
C GLU A 28 -0.92 -3.42 -11.67
N LEU A 29 -1.55 -2.29 -11.32
CA LEU A 29 -0.90 -1.12 -10.74
C LEU A 29 -0.24 -1.49 -9.40
N SER A 30 1.06 -1.23 -9.23
CA SER A 30 1.79 -1.61 -8.02
C SER A 30 2.90 -0.63 -7.64
N PHE A 31 3.22 -0.60 -6.34
CA PHE A 31 4.37 0.07 -5.75
C PHE A 31 5.56 -0.90 -5.64
N THR A 32 6.76 -0.46 -6.01
CA THR A 32 7.97 -1.25 -5.72
C THR A 32 8.40 -1.06 -4.26
N LYS A 33 9.35 -1.87 -3.79
CA LYS A 33 9.96 -1.71 -2.46
C LYS A 33 10.61 -0.33 -2.29
N GLU A 34 11.15 0.24 -3.37
CA GLU A 34 11.67 1.61 -3.38
C GLU A 34 10.57 2.65 -3.18
N ASP A 35 9.41 2.48 -3.82
CA ASP A 35 8.26 3.38 -3.60
C ASP A 35 7.75 3.26 -2.17
N ALA A 36 7.63 2.04 -1.64
CA ALA A 36 7.25 1.81 -0.25
C ALA A 36 8.24 2.50 0.71
N SER A 37 9.54 2.44 0.44
CA SER A 37 10.56 3.15 1.21
C SER A 37 10.40 4.68 1.14
N LEU A 38 10.07 5.23 -0.04
CA LEU A 38 9.79 6.66 -0.20
C LEU A 38 8.52 7.08 0.54
N ILE A 39 7.47 6.27 0.48
CA ILE A 39 6.21 6.48 1.22
C ILE A 39 6.49 6.46 2.73
N ALA A 40 7.19 5.44 3.22
CA ALA A 40 7.58 5.32 4.63
C ALA A 40 8.38 6.54 5.11
N ARG A 41 9.33 7.02 4.30
CA ARG A 41 10.08 8.25 4.58
C ARG A 41 9.17 9.47 4.66
N ALA A 42 8.24 9.62 3.72
CA ALA A 42 7.27 10.72 3.71
C ALA A 42 6.34 10.68 4.94
N LEU A 43 6.04 9.49 5.45
CA LEU A 43 5.27 9.26 6.67
C LEU A 43 6.12 9.30 7.95
N LYS A 44 7.43 9.47 7.84
CA LYS A 44 8.41 9.47 8.94
C LYS A 44 8.39 8.18 9.77
N ILE A 45 8.20 7.05 9.10
CA ILE A 45 8.32 5.74 9.73
C ILE A 45 9.80 5.47 10.01
N ASP A 46 10.10 5.11 11.24
CA ASP A 46 11.44 4.70 11.70
C ASP A 46 11.39 3.21 12.01
N PHE A 47 11.77 2.37 11.04
CA PHE A 47 11.68 0.91 11.17
C PHE A 47 12.53 0.35 12.32
N ALA A 48 13.54 1.09 12.83
CA ALA A 48 14.27 0.68 14.01
C ALA A 48 13.46 0.84 15.32
N LYS A 49 12.34 1.56 15.28
CA LYS A 49 11.43 1.80 16.42
C LYS A 49 10.07 1.12 16.25
N GLU A 50 9.74 0.65 15.06
CA GLU A 50 8.53 -0.09 14.79
C GLU A 50 8.76 -1.60 14.99
N LYS A 51 7.67 -2.36 15.15
CA LYS A 51 7.71 -3.82 15.31
C LYS A 51 7.55 -4.58 13.99
N PHE A 52 7.31 -3.85 12.91
CA PHE A 52 7.18 -4.35 11.55
C PHE A 52 8.32 -3.81 10.69
N ASP A 53 8.59 -4.44 9.56
CA ASP A 53 9.67 -4.05 8.65
C ASP A 53 9.16 -3.43 7.35
N LEU A 54 10.10 -3.08 6.46
CA LEU A 54 9.78 -2.52 5.16
C LEU A 54 9.04 -3.53 4.26
N ASP A 55 9.24 -4.83 4.44
CA ASP A 55 8.59 -5.84 3.61
C ASP A 55 7.11 -5.93 3.94
N GLU A 56 6.75 -5.99 5.23
CA GLU A 56 5.36 -5.97 5.66
C GLU A 56 4.66 -4.67 5.24
N PHE A 57 5.35 -3.53 5.35
CA PHE A 57 4.83 -2.24 4.84
C PHE A 57 4.65 -2.24 3.32
N THR A 58 5.56 -2.87 2.56
CA THR A 58 5.51 -2.96 1.10
C THR A 58 4.31 -3.80 0.64
N VAL A 59 4.05 -4.93 1.31
CA VAL A 59 2.84 -5.73 1.07
C VAL A 59 1.62 -4.88 1.36
N GLY A 60 1.60 -4.19 2.50
CA GLY A 60 0.45 -3.38 2.92
C GLY A 60 0.07 -2.29 1.94
N VAL A 61 1.03 -1.47 1.49
CA VAL A 61 0.71 -0.39 0.54
C VAL A 61 0.24 -0.90 -0.82
N ASN A 62 0.61 -2.12 -1.20
CA ASN A 62 0.13 -2.73 -2.44
C ASN A 62 -1.28 -3.31 -2.29
N ILE A 63 -1.60 -3.96 -1.17
CA ILE A 63 -2.98 -4.44 -0.90
C ILE A 63 -3.96 -3.27 -0.85
N GLU A 64 -3.62 -2.19 -0.13
CA GLU A 64 -4.50 -1.01 -0.08
C GLU A 64 -4.62 -0.30 -1.43
N LEU A 65 -3.62 -0.42 -2.31
CA LEU A 65 -3.72 0.06 -3.69
C LEU A 65 -4.65 -0.83 -4.51
N GLU A 66 -4.48 -2.15 -4.43
CA GLU A 66 -5.28 -3.16 -5.12
C GLU A 66 -6.77 -2.96 -4.82
N HIS A 67 -7.14 -2.84 -3.54
CA HIS A 67 -8.53 -2.61 -3.12
C HIS A 67 -9.18 -1.42 -3.84
N GLY A 68 -8.48 -0.29 -3.93
CA GLY A 68 -8.98 0.90 -4.62
C GLY A 68 -9.00 0.74 -6.15
N THR A 69 -8.07 -0.02 -6.74
CA THR A 69 -8.05 -0.23 -8.20
C THR A 69 -9.02 -1.31 -8.67
N LYS A 70 -9.28 -2.32 -7.83
CA LYS A 70 -10.20 -3.44 -8.10
C LYS A 70 -11.66 -3.02 -7.95
N TYR A 71 -11.97 -2.26 -6.90
CA TYR A 71 -13.31 -1.75 -6.62
C TYR A 71 -13.29 -0.23 -6.65
N SER A 72 -13.48 0.35 -7.84
CA SER A 72 -13.33 1.79 -8.07
C SER A 72 -14.24 2.67 -7.20
N GLU A 73 -15.41 2.17 -6.82
CA GLU A 73 -16.37 2.77 -5.89
C GLU A 73 -15.84 2.85 -4.45
N CYS A 74 -14.88 1.99 -4.09
CA CYS A 74 -14.21 1.94 -2.80
C CYS A 74 -12.85 2.67 -2.81
N ASN A 75 -12.45 3.31 -3.92
CA ASN A 75 -11.15 3.99 -4.03
C ASN A 75 -11.09 5.32 -3.28
N VAL A 76 -11.00 5.23 -1.95
CA VAL A 76 -10.97 6.41 -1.06
C VAL A 76 -9.67 7.21 -1.15
N THR A 77 -8.58 6.59 -1.61
CA THR A 77 -7.25 7.23 -1.70
C THR A 77 -7.01 7.91 -3.05
N LYS A 78 -7.79 7.57 -4.07
CA LYS A 78 -7.56 7.93 -5.48
C LYS A 78 -6.13 7.56 -5.93
N ASN A 79 -5.64 6.43 -5.45
CA ASN A 79 -4.26 5.95 -5.65
C ASN A 79 -3.18 6.94 -5.16
N ASP A 80 -3.50 7.88 -4.25
CA ASP A 80 -2.49 8.77 -3.64
C ASP A 80 -1.56 7.94 -2.73
N PRO A 81 -0.26 7.86 -3.04
CA PRO A 81 0.65 6.95 -2.36
C PRO A 81 0.79 7.23 -0.85
N ILE A 82 0.58 8.49 -0.43
CA ILE A 82 0.69 8.87 0.98
C ILE A 82 -0.60 8.57 1.73
N LEU A 83 -1.77 8.71 1.10
CA LEU A 83 -3.03 8.28 1.70
C LEU A 83 -3.08 6.75 1.81
N THR A 84 -2.70 6.03 0.76
CA THR A 84 -2.58 4.56 0.78
C THR A 84 -1.61 4.09 1.87
N GLY A 85 -0.43 4.71 1.96
CA GLY A 85 0.55 4.39 3.01
C GLY A 85 0.05 4.64 4.44
N LYS A 86 -0.85 5.60 4.66
CA LYS A 86 -1.42 5.85 5.99
C LYS A 86 -2.39 4.75 6.42
N ILE A 87 -3.17 4.20 5.48
CA ILE A 87 -4.07 3.08 5.76
C ILE A 87 -3.22 1.87 6.14
N ALA A 88 -2.19 1.55 5.34
CA ALA A 88 -1.29 0.46 5.65
C ALA A 88 -0.56 0.62 7.00
N LEU A 89 -0.11 1.83 7.31
CA LEU A 89 0.49 2.13 8.61
C LEU A 89 -0.50 1.98 9.77
N ALA A 90 -1.79 2.29 9.58
CA ALA A 90 -2.78 2.16 10.63
C ALA A 90 -2.95 0.69 11.04
N HIS A 91 -3.13 -0.20 10.06
CA HIS A 91 -3.22 -1.64 10.27
C HIS A 91 -1.97 -2.21 10.95
N LEU A 92 -0.77 -1.82 10.49
CA LEU A 92 0.49 -2.28 11.10
C LEU A 92 0.75 -1.76 12.51
N LYS A 93 0.04 -0.71 12.94
CA LYS A 93 0.04 -0.24 14.33
C LYS A 93 -0.91 -1.02 15.22
N GLU A 94 -1.88 -1.73 14.67
CA GLU A 94 -2.74 -2.65 15.44
C GLU A 94 -1.98 -3.94 15.74
N PHE A 95 -1.33 -4.53 14.72
CA PHE A 95 -0.43 -5.67 14.90
C PHE A 95 0.66 -5.72 13.82
N PRO A 96 1.89 -6.14 14.14
CA PRO A 96 3.04 -5.95 13.25
C PRO A 96 3.09 -6.90 12.05
N ASP A 97 2.30 -7.96 12.05
CA ASP A 97 2.20 -8.99 11.00
C ASP A 97 0.83 -8.95 10.28
N TYR A 98 0.21 -7.76 10.25
CA TYR A 98 -1.17 -7.58 9.77
C TYR A 98 -1.40 -8.15 8.37
N TYR A 99 -0.53 -7.84 7.42
CA TYR A 99 -0.73 -8.22 6.03
C TYR A 99 -0.38 -9.67 5.77
N THR A 100 0.55 -10.23 6.54
CA THR A 100 0.79 -11.67 6.60
C THR A 100 -0.46 -12.43 7.06
N ARG A 101 -1.18 -11.93 8.07
CA ARG A 101 -2.45 -12.52 8.53
C ARG A 101 -3.59 -12.32 7.56
N LEU A 102 -3.72 -11.12 7.00
CA LEU A 102 -4.76 -10.80 6.02
C LEU A 102 -4.68 -11.75 4.83
N LYS A 103 -3.48 -12.00 4.30
CA LYS A 103 -3.28 -12.93 3.19
C LYS A 103 -3.82 -14.34 3.49
N GLN A 104 -3.58 -14.84 4.70
CA GLN A 104 -4.10 -16.16 5.11
C GLN A 104 -5.63 -16.17 5.17
N LEU A 105 -6.22 -15.11 5.74
CA LEU A 105 -7.67 -14.94 5.82
C LEU A 105 -8.31 -14.84 4.43
N GLU A 106 -7.71 -14.08 3.51
CA GLU A 106 -8.19 -13.92 2.14
C GLU A 106 -8.10 -15.22 1.35
N GLU A 107 -7.02 -15.99 1.52
CA GLU A 107 -6.87 -17.32 0.90
C GLU A 107 -7.92 -18.31 1.43
N GLU A 108 -8.14 -18.35 2.75
CA GLU A 108 -9.18 -19.17 3.36
C GLU A 108 -10.57 -18.79 2.83
N ALA A 109 -10.89 -17.49 2.80
CA ALA A 109 -12.15 -16.99 2.27
C ALA A 109 -12.32 -17.30 0.78
N PHE A 110 -11.27 -17.11 -0.03
CA PHE A 110 -11.29 -17.43 -1.45
C PHE A 110 -11.59 -18.90 -1.68
N ASN A 111 -10.90 -19.81 -1.00
CA ASN A 111 -11.15 -21.25 -1.11
C ASN A 111 -12.60 -21.59 -0.72
N TYR A 112 -13.05 -21.09 0.43
CA TYR A 112 -14.41 -21.31 0.92
C TYR A 112 -15.50 -20.85 -0.07
N TRP A 113 -15.39 -19.64 -0.61
CA TRP A 113 -16.40 -19.09 -1.52
C TRP A 113 -16.31 -19.68 -2.94
N SER A 114 -15.14 -20.14 -3.37
CA SER A 114 -14.97 -20.86 -4.64
C SER A 114 -15.74 -22.18 -4.62
N GLU A 115 -15.68 -22.93 -3.51
CA GLU A 115 -16.46 -24.16 -3.33
C GLU A 115 -17.98 -23.91 -3.32
N LYS A 116 -18.41 -22.70 -2.94
CA LYS A 116 -19.82 -22.28 -2.96
C LYS A 116 -20.27 -21.68 -4.30
N GLY A 117 -19.36 -21.56 -5.28
CA GLY A 117 -19.65 -21.02 -6.61
C GLY A 117 -19.87 -19.51 -6.65
N LEU A 118 -19.25 -18.77 -5.74
CA LEU A 118 -19.42 -17.31 -5.59
C LEU A 118 -18.18 -16.48 -5.98
N ASN A 119 -17.17 -17.12 -6.60
CA ASN A 119 -15.94 -16.46 -7.06
C ASN A 119 -15.78 -16.49 -8.58
#